data_AF-A0A6B2DF92-F1
#
_entry.id   AF-A0A6B2DF92-F1
#
_cell.length_a   1.000
_cell.length_b   1.000
_cell.length_c   1.000
_cell.angle_alpha   90.00
_cell.angle_beta   90.00
_cell.angle_gamma   90.00
#
_symmetry.space_group_name_H-M   'P 1'
#
loop_
_entity.id
_entity.type
_entity.pdbx_description
1 polymer ?
#
loop_
_entity_poly.entity_id
_entity_poly.type
_entity_poly.pdbx_seq_one_letter_code
_entity_poly.pdbx_strand_id
1 'polypeptide(L)'
;MPGSPRRVVIVGYADAELLDIACPADVFDAANRLGARPPYELQLASVDGHGIRTCAGLVLQPHLRLDQVAGDLDTLVVAGGWGSPAAAADER
;
A
#
# COMPACT_ATOMS: atom_id res chain seq x y z
N MET A 1 -25.36 7.66 10.58
CA MET A 1 -24.32 6.68 10.94
C MET A 1 -23.10 7.01 10.09
N PRO A 2 -21.90 7.22 10.63
CA PRO A 2 -20.71 7.25 9.77
C PRO A 2 -20.65 5.91 9.02
N GLY A 3 -20.39 5.96 7.70
CA GLY A 3 -20.21 4.75 6.89
C GLY A 3 -19.00 3.94 7.36
N SER A 4 -18.90 2.68 6.93
CA SER A 4 -17.70 1.87 7.17
C SER A 4 -16.44 2.58 6.64
N PRO A 5 -15.28 2.43 7.29
CA PRO A 5 -14.02 2.99 6.79
C PRO A 5 -13.76 2.59 5.33
N ARG A 6 -13.18 3.50 4.55
CA ARG A 6 -12.72 3.22 3.19
C ARG A 6 -11.37 2.54 3.28
N ARG A 7 -11.34 1.25 2.94
CA ARG A 7 -10.12 0.47 2.97
C ARG A 7 -9.24 0.80 1.76
N VAL A 8 -8.02 1.24 2.04
CA VAL A 8 -7.00 1.60 1.06
C VAL A 8 -5.81 0.67 1.25
N VAL A 9 -5.44 -0.04 0.19
CA VAL A 9 -4.25 -0.90 0.17
C VAL A 9 -3.19 -0.28 -0.73
N ILE A 10 -1.99 -0.08 -0.19
CA ILE A 10 -0.79 0.28 -0.96
C ILE A 10 0.01 -1.00 -1.18
N VAL A 11 0.34 -1.32 -2.42
CA VAL A 11 1.12 -2.52 -2.79
C VAL A 11 2.56 -2.11 -3.07
N GLY A 12 3.48 -2.74 -2.36
CA GLY A 12 4.91 -2.64 -2.62
C GLY A 12 5.52 -3.98 -3.05
N TYR A 13 6.64 -3.89 -3.74
CA TYR A 13 7.44 -5.00 -4.25
C TYR A 13 8.92 -4.63 -4.16
N ALA A 14 9.82 -5.60 -4.38
CA ALA A 14 11.26 -5.35 -4.35
C ALA A 14 11.64 -4.22 -5.32
N ASP A 15 12.42 -3.23 -4.86
CA ASP A 15 12.80 -2.04 -5.63
C ASP A 15 11.59 -1.16 -6.04
N ALA A 16 10.57 -1.09 -5.17
CA ALA A 16 9.56 -0.03 -5.22
C ALA A 16 10.14 1.32 -4.73
N GLU A 17 9.66 2.43 -5.27
CA GLU A 17 10.03 3.77 -4.81
C GLU A 17 9.38 4.07 -3.45
N LEU A 18 10.20 4.49 -2.48
CA LEU A 18 9.71 4.76 -1.12
C LEU A 18 8.65 5.88 -1.11
N LEU A 19 8.82 6.92 -1.92
CA LEU A 19 7.89 8.05 -1.96
C LEU A 19 6.53 7.66 -2.54
N ASP A 20 6.49 6.70 -3.48
CA ASP A 20 5.24 6.19 -4.03
C ASP A 20 4.42 5.41 -3.01
N ILE A 21 5.04 4.98 -1.90
CA ILE A 21 4.37 4.37 -0.74
C ILE A 21 4.07 5.43 0.32
N ALA A 22 5.08 6.21 0.72
CA ALA A 22 5.00 7.12 1.85
C ALA A 22 4.08 8.32 1.58
N CYS A 23 4.17 8.93 0.39
CA CYS A 23 3.37 10.10 0.04
C CYS A 23 1.85 9.82 0.09
N PRO A 24 1.29 8.79 -0.58
CA PRO A 24 -0.13 8.51 -0.45
C PRO A 24 -0.52 8.10 0.97
N ALA A 25 0.32 7.32 1.69
CA ALA A 25 0.04 6.94 3.07
C ALA A 25 -0.14 8.18 3.98
N ASP A 26 0.80 9.13 3.90
CA ASP A 26 0.74 10.38 4.67
C ASP A 26 -0.44 11.27 4.27
N VAL A 27 -0.82 11.29 2.99
CA VAL A 27 -1.99 12.05 2.51
C VAL A 27 -3.29 11.48 3.08
N PHE A 28 -3.47 10.16 3.08
CA PHE A 28 -4.65 9.53 3.68
C PHE A 28 -4.68 9.70 5.20
N ASP A 29 -3.54 9.59 5.89
CA ASP A 29 -3.44 9.87 7.32
C ASP A 29 -3.78 11.34 7.62
N ALA A 30 -3.26 12.29 6.83
CA ALA A 30 -3.58 13.70 6.96
C ALA A 30 -5.08 13.96 6.76
N ALA A 31 -5.71 13.33 5.76
CA ALA A 31 -7.15 13.43 5.54
C ALA A 31 -7.94 12.91 6.76
N ASN A 32 -7.51 11.80 7.36
CA ASN A 32 -8.10 11.29 8.60
C ASN A 32 -7.98 12.29 9.75
N ARG A 33 -6.79 12.86 9.96
CA ARG A 33 -6.55 13.90 10.99
C ARG A 33 -7.37 15.17 10.77
N LEU A 34 -7.69 15.49 9.52
CA LEU A 34 -8.54 16.61 9.13
C LEU A 34 -10.05 16.27 9.14
N GLY A 35 -10.42 15.06 9.57
CA GLY A 35 -11.82 14.70 9.82
C GLY A 35 -12.55 14.06 8.64
N ALA A 36 -11.85 13.32 7.77
CA ALA A 36 -12.47 12.50 6.73
C ALA A 36 -13.60 11.60 7.27
N ARG A 37 -14.74 11.57 6.56
CA ARG A 37 -15.92 10.78 6.90
C ARG A 37 -16.55 10.15 5.64
N PRO A 38 -16.57 8.81 5.52
CA PRO A 38 -15.91 7.83 6.41
C PRO A 38 -14.37 8.00 6.41
N PRO A 39 -13.67 7.56 7.47
CA PRO A 39 -12.21 7.60 7.54
C PRO A 39 -11.59 6.57 6.57
N TYR A 40 -10.31 6.72 6.27
CA TYR A 40 -9.52 5.77 5.50
C TYR A 40 -8.82 4.77 6.43
N GLU A 41 -8.91 3.48 6.11
CA GLU A 41 -8.14 2.41 6.75
C GLU A 41 -7.01 2.01 5.81
N LEU A 42 -5.77 2.31 6.20
CA LEU A 42 -4.58 2.09 5.36
C LEU A 42 -3.90 0.77 5.68
N GLN A 43 -3.53 0.02 4.64
CA GLN A 43 -2.68 -1.17 4.76
C GLN A 43 -1.62 -1.18 3.67
N LEU A 44 -0.39 -1.52 4.04
CA LEU A 44 0.70 -1.83 3.12
C LEU A 44 0.74 -3.35 2.88
N ALA A 45 0.61 -3.79 1.64
CA ALA A 45 0.76 -5.17 1.24
C ALA A 45 2.06 -5.38 0.45
N SER A 46 2.70 -6.53 0.64
CA SER A 46 3.76 -7.00 -0.27
C SER A 46 3.33 -8.28 -0.98
N VAL A 47 3.94 -8.57 -2.14
CA VAL A 47 3.57 -9.74 -2.96
C VAL A 47 3.64 -11.03 -2.15
N ASP A 48 4.68 -11.23 -1.34
CA ASP A 48 4.95 -12.46 -0.59
C ASP A 48 4.81 -12.33 0.94
N GLY A 49 4.49 -11.13 1.45
CA GLY A 49 4.37 -10.84 2.87
C GLY A 49 5.69 -10.58 3.57
N HIS A 50 6.81 -10.62 2.83
CA HIS A 50 8.13 -10.27 3.34
C HIS A 50 8.38 -8.76 3.23
N GLY A 51 9.43 -8.32 3.94
CA GLY A 51 9.83 -6.92 3.95
C GLY A 51 10.16 -6.40 2.55
N ILE A 52 9.63 -5.22 2.23
CA ILE A 52 9.84 -4.55 0.95
C ILE A 52 11.13 -3.75 1.04
N ARG A 53 12.21 -4.24 0.42
CA ARG A 53 13.41 -3.42 0.20
C ARG A 53 13.13 -2.44 -0.95
N THR A 54 13.10 -1.16 -0.64
CA THR A 54 12.86 -0.06 -1.60
C THR A 54 14.11 0.29 -2.40
N CYS A 55 13.97 1.08 -3.48
CA CYS A 55 15.08 1.62 -4.26
C CYS A 55 16.11 2.38 -3.39
N ALA A 56 15.64 3.03 -2.32
CA ALA A 56 16.46 3.76 -1.37
C ALA A 56 17.21 2.86 -0.38
N GLY A 57 17.03 1.53 -0.45
CA GLY A 57 17.67 0.55 0.42
C GLY A 57 17.00 0.36 1.77
N LEU A 58 15.96 1.13 2.10
CA LEU A 58 15.15 0.95 3.31
C LEU A 58 14.20 -0.23 3.16
N VAL A 59 13.99 -0.96 4.25
CA VAL A 59 13.07 -2.10 4.30
C VAL A 59 11.79 -1.70 5.03
N LEU A 60 10.66 -1.84 4.35
CA LEU A 60 9.33 -1.60 4.93
C LEU A 60 8.67 -2.92 5.29
N GLN A 61 8.16 -3.01 6.51
CA GLN A 61 7.39 -4.17 6.95
C GLN A 61 5.94 -4.06 6.45
N PRO A 62 5.44 -4.99 5.61
CA PRO A 62 4.04 -4.99 5.20
C PRO A 62 3.13 -5.41 6.36
N HIS A 63 1.86 -5.01 6.28
CA HIS A 63 0.80 -5.48 7.17
C HIS A 63 0.32 -6.88 6.78
N LEU A 64 0.32 -7.18 5.47
CA LEU A 64 -0.22 -8.41 4.91
C LEU A 64 0.46 -8.79 3.59
N ARG A 65 0.24 -10.04 3.18
CA ARG A 65 0.49 -10.48 1.80
C ARG A 65 -0.58 -9.96 0.86
N LEU A 66 -0.24 -9.76 -0.40
CA LEU A 66 -1.19 -9.29 -1.41
C LEU A 66 -2.36 -10.28 -1.61
N ASP A 67 -2.09 -11.59 -1.57
CA ASP A 67 -3.11 -12.64 -1.66
C ASP A 67 -4.04 -12.73 -0.43
N GLN A 68 -3.73 -12.01 0.64
CA GLN A 68 -4.59 -11.87 1.83
C GLN A 68 -5.52 -10.64 1.74
N VAL A 69 -5.42 -9.84 0.68
CA VAL A 69 -6.35 -8.74 0.43
C VAL A 69 -7.70 -9.32 0.00
N ALA A 70 -8.61 -9.46 0.95
CA ALA A 70 -9.97 -9.98 0.74
C ALA A 70 -11.04 -9.01 1.27
N GLY A 71 -12.29 -9.20 0.86
CA GLY A 71 -13.43 -8.36 1.27
C GLY A 71 -13.52 -7.04 0.49
N ASP A 72 -14.34 -6.12 0.99
CA ASP A 72 -14.57 -4.83 0.33
C ASP A 72 -13.31 -3.95 0.39
N LEU A 73 -12.78 -3.60 -0.79
CA LEU A 73 -11.66 -2.69 -0.98
C LEU A 73 -12.16 -1.45 -1.71
N ASP A 74 -11.90 -0.27 -1.14
CA ASP A 74 -12.30 1.00 -1.74
C ASP A 74 -11.25 1.48 -2.76
N THR A 75 -9.97 1.37 -2.41
CA THR A 75 -8.87 1.85 -3.25
C THR A 75 -7.65 0.91 -3.18
N LEU A 76 -7.05 0.63 -4.34
CA LEU A 76 -5.75 -0.03 -4.47
C LEU A 76 -4.75 0.93 -5.11
N VAL A 77 -3.61 1.14 -4.47
CA VAL A 77 -2.49 1.93 -5.00
C VAL A 77 -1.32 0.97 -5.21
N VAL A 78 -0.81 0.87 -6.43
CA VAL A 78 0.40 0.10 -6.72
C VAL A 78 1.55 1.08 -6.82
N ALA A 79 2.56 0.92 -5.96
CA ALA A 79 3.75 1.77 -6.00
C ALA A 79 4.48 1.60 -7.33
N GLY A 80 5.14 2.66 -7.81
CA GLY A 80 6.07 2.57 -8.92
C GLY A 80 7.48 2.16 -8.46
N GLY A 81 8.42 2.18 -9.40
CA GLY A 81 9.85 2.03 -9.13
C GLY A 81 10.58 1.08 -10.06
N TRP A 82 11.89 0.95 -9.85
CA TRP A 82 12.78 0.18 -10.73
C TRP A 82 12.42 -1.31 -10.79
N GLY A 83 11.80 -1.84 -9.74
CA GLY A 83 11.28 -3.21 -9.71
C GLY A 83 10.00 -3.44 -10.51
N SER A 84 9.36 -2.37 -11.03
CA SER A 84 8.06 -2.46 -11.71
C SER A 84 8.02 -3.47 -12.87
N PRO A 85 9.04 -3.54 -13.77
CA PRO A 85 9.03 -4.53 -14.84
C PRO A 85 9.07 -5.97 -14.33
N ALA A 86 9.83 -6.24 -13.27
CA ALA A 86 9.91 -7.57 -12.67
C ALA A 86 8.60 -7.93 -11.95
N ALA A 87 8.02 -6.98 -11.22
CA ALA A 87 6.72 -7.14 -10.57
C ALA A 87 5.59 -7.39 -11.58
N ALA A 88 5.61 -6.70 -12.73
CA ALA A 88 4.61 -6.86 -13.78
C ALA A 88 4.73 -8.19 -14.56
N ALA A 89 5.92 -8.79 -14.57
CA ALA A 89 6.18 -10.09 -15.18
C ALA A 89 5.95 -11.27 -14.21
N ASP A 90 5.61 -10.99 -12.95
CA ASP A 90 5.32 -12.01 -11.95
C ASP A 90 3.91 -12.60 -12.18
N GLU A 91 3.85 -13.89 -12.50
CA GLU A 91 2.61 -14.61 -12.81
C GLU A 91 1.93 -15.23 -11.57
N ARG A 92 2.51 -15.06 -10.38
CA ARG A 92 1.98 -15.62 -9.13
C ARG A 92 0.69 -14.95 -8.66
#